data_AF-B8DLF4-F1
#
_entry.id   AF-B8DLF4-F1
#
_cell.length_a   1.000
_cell.length_b   1.000
_cell.length_c   1.000
_cell.angle_alpha   90.00
_cell.angle_beta   90.00
_cell.angle_gamma   90.00
#
_symmetry.space_group_name_H-M   'P 1'
#
loop_
_entity.id
_entity.type
_entity.pdbx_description
1 polymer ?
#
loop_
_entity_poly.entity_id
_entity_poly.type
_entity_poly.pdbx_seq_one_letter_code
_entity_poly.pdbx_strand_id
1 'polypeptide(L)' 'MVADKIRDARLALGVLAGQVSEETWGLIRCIQNELDAAAGQVETMEQTFPVPGMSAGAGDTTGETQETH' A
#
# COMPACT_ATOMS: atom_id res chain seq x y z
N MET A 1 3.24 -0.35 1.06
CA MET A 1 2.66 0.78 1.83
C MET A 1 1.53 0.26 2.73
N VAL A 2 0.79 1.07 3.49
CA VAL A 2 -0.31 0.59 4.36
C VAL A 2 -1.46 0.05 3.51
N ALA A 3 -1.79 0.69 2.37
CA ALA A 3 -2.80 0.18 1.44
C ALA A 3 -2.52 -1.28 1.00
N ASP A 4 -1.27 -1.60 0.69
CA ASP A 4 -0.87 -2.96 0.30
C ASP A 4 -1.08 -3.98 1.42
N LYS A 5 -0.77 -3.62 2.68
CA LYS A 5 -1.01 -4.51 3.83
C LYS A 5 -2.49 -4.84 4.01
N ILE A 6 -3.38 -3.88 3.71
CA ILE A 6 -4.82 -4.09 3.77
C ILE A 6 -5.27 -5.04 2.65
N ARG A 7 -4.73 -4.87 1.43
CA ARG A 7 -4.98 -5.79 0.30
C ARG A 7 -4.47 -7.21 0.60
N ASP A 8 -3.31 -7.34 1.23
CA ASP A 8 -2.77 -8.64 1.65
C ASP A 8 -3.69 -9.33 2.64
N ALA A 9 -4.22 -8.60 3.63
CA ALA A 9 -5.21 -9.13 4.57
C ALA A 9 -6.50 -9.60 3.87
N ARG A 10 -7.02 -8.81 2.91
CA ARG A 10 -8.16 -9.21 2.08
C ARG A 10 -7.87 -10.52 1.33
N LEU A 11 -6.70 -10.62 0.69
CA LEU A 11 -6.30 -11.79 -0.08
C LEU A 11 -6.13 -13.03 0.80
N ALA A 12 -5.56 -12.85 2.00
CA ALA A 12 -5.39 -13.92 2.98
C ALA A 12 -6.73 -14.54 3.40
N LEU A 13 -7.81 -13.75 3.51
CA LEU A 13 -9.15 -14.29 3.77
C LEU A 13 -9.67 -15.21 2.65
N GLY A 14 -9.12 -15.07 1.43
CA GLY A 14 -9.46 -15.91 0.28
C GLY A 14 -9.20 -17.41 0.52
N VAL A 15 -8.25 -17.75 1.39
CA VAL A 15 -7.90 -19.15 1.69
C VAL A 15 -9.02 -19.92 2.39
N LEU A 16 -9.98 -19.21 3.00
CA LEU A 16 -11.11 -19.81 3.70
C LEU A 16 -12.22 -20.27 2.75
N ALA A 17 -12.12 -19.97 1.45
CA ALA A 17 -13.07 -20.43 0.44
C ALA A 17 -13.18 -21.96 0.44
N GLY A 18 -14.39 -22.48 0.63
CA GLY A 18 -14.64 -23.93 0.72
C GLY A 18 -14.17 -24.60 2.02
N GLN A 19 -13.57 -23.85 2.96
CA GLN A 19 -13.21 -24.35 4.30
C GLN A 19 -14.27 -24.01 5.36
N VAL A 20 -15.17 -23.08 5.04
CA VAL A 20 -16.26 -22.63 5.91
C VAL A 20 -17.61 -22.82 5.23
N SER A 21 -18.69 -22.71 6.01
CA SER A 21 -20.05 -22.74 5.46
C SER A 21 -20.31 -21.56 4.51
N GLU A 22 -21.27 -21.70 3.59
CA GLU A 22 -21.65 -20.62 2.66
C GLU A 22 -22.15 -19.36 3.38
N GLU A 23 -22.85 -19.50 4.50
CA GLU A 23 -23.30 -18.38 5.31
C GLU A 23 -22.10 -17.61 5.89
N THR A 24 -21.15 -18.32 6.51
CA THR A 24 -19.90 -17.73 7.01
C THR A 24 -19.07 -17.13 5.88
N TRP A 25 -19.03 -17.77 4.71
CA TRP A 25 -18.35 -17.27 3.53
C TRP A 25 -18.96 -15.98 3.01
N GLY A 26 -20.29 -15.83 3.09
CA GLY A 26 -20.99 -14.57 2.83
C GLY A 26 -20.46 -13.41 3.69
N LEU A 27 -20.31 -13.64 5.01
CA LEU A 27 -19.76 -12.63 5.93
C LEU A 27 -18.30 -12.29 5.61
N ILE A 28 -17.48 -13.29 5.29
CA ILE A 28 -16.08 -13.07 4.90
C ILE A 28 -15.99 -12.23 3.63
N ARG A 29 -16.85 -12.47 2.64
CA ARG A 29 -16.90 -11.64 1.42
C ARG A 29 -17.28 -10.19 1.72
N CYS A 30 -18.19 -9.94 2.66
CA CYS A 30 -18.48 -8.58 3.12
C CYS A 30 -17.22 -7.92 3.70
N ILE A 31 -16.48 -8.61 4.56
CA ILE A 31 -15.22 -8.10 5.13
C ILE A 31 -14.18 -7.84 4.03
N GLN A 32 -14.05 -8.74 3.06
CA GLN A 32 -13.13 -8.55 1.92
C GLN A 32 -13.47 -7.29 1.10
N ASN A 33 -14.75 -6.97 0.93
CA ASN A 33 -15.17 -5.75 0.23
C ASN A 33 -14.87 -4.48 1.04
N GLU A 34 -15.10 -4.50 2.36
CA GLU A 34 -14.78 -3.38 3.24
C GLU A 34 -13.26 -3.11 3.29
N LEU A 35 -12.45 -4.18 3.33
CA LEU A 35 -10.99 -4.06 3.26
C LEU A 35 -10.52 -3.47 1.92
N ASP A 36 -11.15 -3.85 0.81
CA ASP A 36 -10.81 -3.30 -0.51
C ASP A 36 -11.12 -1.79 -0.59
N ALA A 37 -12.29 -1.38 -0.07
CA ALA A 37 -12.67 0.02 0.03
C ALA A 37 -11.73 0.83 0.94
N ALA A 38 -11.33 0.26 2.09
CA ALA A 38 -10.39 0.88 3.00
C ALA A 38 -8.99 1.03 2.37
N ALA A 39 -8.52 0.02 1.64
CA ALA A 39 -7.25 0.08 0.92
C ALA A 39 -7.25 1.21 -0.12
N GLY A 40 -8.34 1.38 -0.88
CA GLY A 40 -8.47 2.48 -1.84
C GLY A 40 -8.45 3.87 -1.18
N GLN A 41 -9.08 4.02 -0.02
CA GLN A 41 -9.03 5.27 0.75
C GLN A 41 -7.61 5.57 1.24
N VAL A 42 -6.92 4.57 1.80
CA VAL A 42 -5.54 4.73 2.28
C VAL A 42 -4.59 5.02 1.13
N GLU A 43 -4.72 4.34 -0.01
CA GLU A 43 -3.90 4.60 -1.20
C GLU A 43 -4.08 6.05 -1.68
N THR A 44 -5.31 6.56 -1.67
CA THR A 44 -5.57 7.97 -1.99
C THR A 44 -4.86 8.91 -1.02
N MET A 45 -4.90 8.63 0.29
CA MET A 45 -4.21 9.43 1.30
C MET A 45 -2.68 9.37 1.12
N GLU A 46 -2.15 8.18 0.87
CA GLU A 46 -0.74 7.92 0.63
C GLU A 46 -0.20 8.66 -0.61
N GLN A 47 -1.01 8.77 -1.65
CA GLN A 47 -0.68 9.53 -2.87
C GLN A 47 -0.87 11.05 -2.70
N THR A 48 -1.81 11.48 -1.84
CA THR A 48 -2.11 12.90 -1.61
C THR A 48 -1.07 13.58 -0.71
N PHE A 49 -0.46 12.82 0.21
CA PHE A 49 0.59 13.31 1.10
C PHE A 49 1.92 12.62 0.82
N PRO A 50 2.60 12.94 -0.30
CA PRO A 50 3.97 12.47 -0.49
C PRO A 50 4.82 13.04 0.66
N VAL A 51 5.40 12.15 1.47
CA VAL A 51 6.28 12.53 2.58
C VAL A 51 7.43 13.37 2.02
N PRO A 52 7.56 14.66 2.40
CA PRO A 52 8.69 15.47 1.98
C PRO A 52 9.98 14.85 2.52
N GLY A 53 10.85 14.39 1.62
CA GLY A 53 12.14 13.78 1.99
C GLY A 53 12.42 12.42 1.35
N MET A 54 11.44 11.76 0.73
CA MET A 54 11.73 10.64 -0.19
C MET A 54 12.15 11.20 -1.54
N SER A 55 13.31 11.87 -1.56
CA SER A 55 13.99 12.22 -2.80
C SER A 55 14.36 10.91 -3.48
N ALA A 56 13.66 10.58 -4.57
CA ALA A 56 14.08 9.55 -5.49
C ALA A 56 15.47 9.98 -5.98
N GLY A 57 16.51 9.28 -5.54
CA GLY A 57 17.88 9.54 -5.92
C GLY A 57 18.02 9.50 -7.44
N ALA A 58 18.20 10.66 -8.04
CA ALA A 58 19.01 10.83 -9.23
C ALA A 58 20.25 11.56 -8.77
N GLY A 59 21.35 10.81 -8.64
CA GLY A 59 22.65 11.37 -8.34
C GLY A 59 23.03 12.39 -9.40
N ASP A 60 23.34 13.60 -8.97
CA ASP A 60 24.24 14.48 -9.69
C ASP A 60 25.47 14.69 -8.81
N THR A 61 26.41 13.77 -8.95
CA THR A 61 27.79 13.99 -8.54
C THR A 61 28.43 14.91 -9.56
N THR A 62 28.33 16.22 -9.34
CA THR A 62 29.24 17.18 -9.97
C THR A 62 29.98 17.91 -8.88
N GLY A 63 31.12 17.33 -8.49
CA GLY A 63 32.15 18.05 -7.78
C GLY A 63 32.96 18.86 -8.78
N GLU A 64 33.21 20.13 -8.46
CA GLU A 64 34.49 20.78 -8.75
C GLU A 64 34.57 22.05 -7.90
N THR A 65 35.22 21.93 -6.74
CA THR A 65 35.73 23.04 -5.96
C THR A 65 36.94 23.59 -6.71
N GLN A 66 36.81 24.74 -7.36
CA GLN A 66 37.96 25.43 -7.95
C GLN A 66 38.40 26.56 -7.00
N GLU A 67 39.33 26.24 -6.11
CA GLU A 67 40.32 27.20 -5.61
C GLU A 67 41.32 27.46 -6.73
N THR A 68 41.71 28.72 -6.99
CA THR A 68 43.11 29.18 -6.91
C THR A 68 43.27 30.63 -7.39
N HIS A 69 43.90 31.42 -6.51
CA HIS A 69 44.85 32.52 -6.71
C HIS A 69 44.51 33.74 -7.59
#